data_AF-A0A410D5I1-F1
#
_entry.id   AF-A0A410D5I1-F1
#
_cell.length_a   1.000
_cell.length_b   1.000
_cell.length_c   1.000
_cell.angle_alpha   90.00
_cell.angle_beta   90.00
_cell.angle_gamma   90.00
#
_symmetry.space_group_name_H-M   'P 1'
#
loop_
_entity.id
_entity.type
_entity.pdbx_description
1 polymer ?
#
loop_
_entity_poly.entity_id
_entity_poly.type
_entity_poly.pdbx_seq_one_letter_code
_entity_poly.pdbx_strand_id
1 'polypeptide(L)'
;MSCSSVKYLSLMNKVLDQEATDQEKQQLFEHLASCDTCRIHFNELKASTELLRRLAHPQLPAVFTKTVLEQLPPEKRHAIRRWGSQHPVLTTMAICVVPMSLVMIGARRQVREKNNYVLIKGLGDQT
;
A
#
# COMPACT_ATOMS: atom_id res chain seq x y z
N MET A 1 -17.22 31.71 33.42
CA MET A 1 -17.61 31.81 32.00
C MET A 1 -17.51 30.43 31.39
N SER A 2 -18.53 29.99 30.66
CA SER A 2 -18.76 28.59 30.27
C SER A 2 -17.64 28.02 29.39
N CYS A 3 -16.79 27.19 29.98
CA CYS A 3 -15.79 26.43 29.24
C CYS A 3 -16.49 25.35 28.42
N SER A 4 -16.50 25.48 27.09
CA SER A 4 -16.86 24.37 26.19
C SER A 4 -15.68 23.42 26.14
N SER A 5 -15.57 22.58 27.17
CA SER A 5 -14.42 21.69 27.42
C SER A 5 -14.10 20.81 26.22
N VAL A 6 -15.12 20.34 25.49
CA VAL A 6 -14.94 19.45 24.32
C VAL A 6 -14.19 20.15 23.17
N LYS A 7 -14.54 21.40 22.85
CA LYS A 7 -13.90 22.13 21.74
C LYS A 7 -12.43 22.40 22.05
N TYR A 8 -12.15 22.93 23.25
CA TYR A 8 -10.78 23.28 23.62
C TYR A 8 -9.92 22.05 23.91
N LEU A 9 -10.49 20.95 24.40
CA LEU A 9 -9.77 19.67 24.53
C LEU A 9 -9.33 19.13 23.16
N SER A 10 -10.20 19.21 22.15
CA SER A 10 -9.81 18.82 20.78
C SER A 10 -8.69 19.71 20.23
N LEU A 11 -8.74 21.02 20.46
CA LEU A 11 -7.67 21.94 20.07
C LEU A 11 -6.36 21.67 20.81
N MET A 12 -6.41 21.37 22.13
CA MET A 12 -5.23 21.01 22.91
C MET A 12 -4.52 19.78 22.32
N ASN A 13 -5.27 18.73 22.01
CA ASN A 13 -4.71 17.51 21.42
C ASN A 13 -4.11 17.79 20.04
N LYS A 14 -4.84 18.46 19.14
CA LYS A 14 -4.30 18.87 17.83
C LYS A 14 -2.99 19.65 17.94
N VAL A 15 -2.87 20.54 18.95
CA VAL A 15 -1.64 21.30 19.18
C VAL A 15 -0.51 20.40 19.68
N LEU A 16 -0.79 19.47 20.61
CA LEU A 16 0.19 18.50 21.11
C LEU A 16 0.68 17.53 20.03
N ASP A 17 -0.21 17.13 19.13
CA ASP A 17 0.04 16.24 17.99
C ASP A 17 0.67 16.96 16.78
N GLN A 18 0.84 18.29 16.86
CA GLN A 18 1.38 19.15 15.80
C GLN A 18 0.50 19.21 14.53
N GLU A 19 -0.78 18.85 14.64
CA GLU A 19 -1.77 18.86 13.55
C GLU A 19 -2.60 20.16 13.50
N ALA A 20 -2.49 21.02 14.51
CA ALA A 20 -3.22 22.29 14.57
C ALA A 20 -2.72 23.33 13.56
N THR A 21 -3.66 23.97 12.87
CA THR A 21 -3.41 25.16 12.05
C THR A 21 -3.04 26.38 12.92
N ASP A 22 -2.48 27.42 12.30
CA ASP A 22 -2.07 28.63 13.05
C ASP A 22 -3.26 29.38 13.65
N GLN A 23 -4.41 29.39 12.96
CA GLN A 23 -5.67 29.93 13.46
C GLN A 23 -6.16 29.19 14.72
N GLU A 24 -6.10 27.85 14.69
CA GLU A 24 -6.50 26.99 15.81
C GLU A 24 -5.55 27.16 17.01
N LYS A 25 -4.25 27.29 16.76
CA LYS A 25 -3.26 27.60 17.80
C LYS A 25 -3.58 28.92 18.47
N GLN A 26 -3.79 29.98 17.69
CA GLN A 26 -4.11 31.31 18.23
C GLN A 26 -5.39 31.26 19.08
N GLN A 27 -6.46 30.62 18.56
CA GLN A 27 -7.71 30.45 19.29
C GLN A 27 -7.52 29.70 20.62
N LEU A 28 -6.66 28.67 20.65
CA LEU A 28 -6.35 27.96 21.88
C LEU A 28 -5.59 28.87 22.87
N PHE A 29 -4.54 29.57 22.42
CA PHE A 29 -3.73 30.42 23.29
C PHE A 29 -4.51 31.61 23.88
N GLU A 30 -5.43 32.21 23.11
CA GLU A 30 -6.36 33.23 23.61
C GLU A 30 -7.27 32.67 24.72
N HIS A 31 -7.72 31.42 24.59
CA HIS A 31 -8.51 30.77 25.64
C HIS A 31 -7.66 30.44 26.88
N LEU A 32 -6.43 29.96 26.71
CA LEU A 32 -5.53 29.66 27.83
C LEU A 32 -5.12 30.92 28.61
N ALA A 33 -5.13 32.09 27.96
CA ALA A 33 -4.89 33.38 28.62
C ALA A 33 -6.07 33.82 29.51
N SER A 34 -7.30 33.44 29.17
CA SER A 34 -8.51 33.81 29.90
C SER A 34 -9.03 32.74 30.87
N CYS A 35 -8.57 31.48 30.73
CA CYS A 35 -9.07 30.35 31.48
C CYS A 35 -7.93 29.56 32.18
N ASP A 36 -7.81 29.74 33.49
CA ASP A 36 -6.77 29.09 34.30
C ASP A 36 -6.93 27.56 34.34
N THR A 37 -8.16 27.04 34.40
CA THR A 37 -8.43 25.59 34.47
C THR A 37 -7.91 24.87 33.22
N CYS A 38 -8.21 25.41 32.04
CA CYS A 38 -7.70 24.88 30.77
C CYS A 38 -6.19 25.01 30.64
N ARG A 39 -5.60 26.10 31.18
CA ARG A 39 -4.14 26.28 31.20
C ARG A 39 -3.44 25.24 32.05
N ILE A 40 -3.96 24.95 33.24
CA ILE A 40 -3.42 23.92 34.13
C ILE A 40 -3.48 22.55 33.44
N HIS A 41 -4.66 22.18 32.91
CA HIS A 41 -4.84 20.91 32.21
C HIS A 41 -3.90 20.74 31.00
N PHE A 42 -3.71 21.79 30.20
CA PHE A 42 -2.79 21.76 29.06
C PHE A 42 -1.33 21.55 29.49
N ASN A 43 -0.91 22.19 30.60
CA ASN A 43 0.42 22.02 31.14
C ASN A 43 0.66 20.60 31.69
N GLU A 44 -0.34 20.00 32.35
CA GLU A 44 -0.28 18.61 32.83
C GLU A 44 -0.12 17.61 31.68
N LEU A 45 -0.89 17.78 30.59
CA LEU A 45 -0.75 16.99 29.37
C LEU A 45 0.64 17.14 28.75
N LYS A 46 1.14 18.38 28.64
CA LYS A 46 2.46 18.68 28.09
C LYS A 46 3.59 18.06 28.92
N ALA A 47 3.48 18.08 30.24
CA ALA A 47 4.45 17.44 31.13
C ALA A 47 4.46 15.92 30.94
N SER A 48 3.27 15.31 30.82
CA SER A 48 3.12 13.86 30.61
C SER A 48 3.74 13.40 29.29
N THR A 49 3.52 14.14 28.19
CA THR A 49 4.11 13.81 26.88
C THR A 49 5.63 13.96 26.86
N GLU A 50 6.18 14.96 27.55
CA GLU A 50 7.62 15.14 27.69
C GLU A 50 8.28 14.03 28.52
N LEU A 51 7.63 13.56 29.59
CA LEU A 51 8.10 12.40 30.36
C LEU A 51 8.15 11.14 29.50
N LEU A 52 7.10 10.86 28.72
CA LEU A 52 7.06 9.71 27.81
C LEU A 52 8.17 9.77 26.76
N ARG A 53 8.44 10.95 26.19
CA ARG A 53 9.52 11.15 25.21
C ARG A 53 10.89 10.77 25.78
N ARG A 54 11.14 11.02 27.07
CA ARG A 54 12.39 10.64 27.74
C ARG A 54 12.52 9.13 27.92
N LEU A 55 11.40 8.45 28.18
CA LEU A 55 11.36 6.98 28.32
C LEU A 55 11.52 6.26 26.98
N ALA A 56 11.12 6.88 25.87
CA ALA A 56 11.04 6.28 24.54
C ALA A 56 12.39 6.06 23.82
N HIS A 57 13.52 6.01 24.54
CA HIS A 57 14.79 5.54 23.98
C HIS A 57 15.11 4.12 24.45
N PRO A 58 14.34 3.09 24.05
CA PRO A 58 14.80 1.72 24.21
C PRO A 58 16.01 1.56 23.28
N GLN A 59 17.21 1.52 23.88
CA GLN A 59 18.41 1.07 23.18
C GLN A 59 18.16 -0.37 22.76
N LEU A 60 17.84 -0.57 21.47
CA LEU A 60 17.52 -1.88 20.95
C LEU A 60 18.78 -2.74 21.05
N PRO A 61 18.74 -3.90 21.72
CA PRO A 61 19.93 -4.73 21.87
C PRO A 61 20.42 -5.16 20.48
N ALA A 62 21.73 -5.15 20.25
CA ALA A 62 22.34 -5.46 18.95
C ALA A 62 21.96 -6.85 18.39
N VAL A 63 21.44 -7.74 19.26
CA VAL A 63 21.02 -9.10 18.91
C VAL A 63 19.53 -9.18 18.53
N PHE A 64 18.71 -8.14 18.81
CA PHE A 64 17.26 -8.14 18.56
C PHE A 64 16.92 -8.51 17.11
N THR A 65 17.58 -7.87 16.15
CA THR A 65 17.36 -8.12 14.73
C THR A 65 17.67 -9.57 14.36
N LYS A 66 18.75 -10.15 14.91
CA LYS A 66 19.13 -11.54 14.64
C LYS A 66 18.09 -12.50 15.19
N THR A 67 17.69 -12.31 16.45
CA THR A 67 16.70 -13.17 17.12
C THR A 67 15.33 -13.10 16.44
N VAL A 68 14.89 -11.92 16.01
CA VAL A 68 13.63 -11.79 15.26
C VAL A 68 13.74 -12.52 13.93
N LEU A 69 14.82 -12.32 13.16
CA LEU A 69 15.01 -12.98 11.87
C LEU A 69 15.03 -14.51 11.97
N GLU A 70 15.60 -15.07 13.04
CA GLU A 70 15.63 -16.51 13.30
C GLU A 70 14.26 -17.09 13.66
N GLN A 71 13.38 -16.28 14.26
CA GLN A 71 12.02 -16.67 14.62
C GLN A 71 11.02 -16.54 13.45
N LEU A 72 11.38 -15.84 12.38
CA LEU A 72 10.54 -15.79 11.18
C LEU A 72 10.59 -17.16 10.45
N PRO A 73 9.44 -17.70 10.03
CA PRO A 73 9.43 -18.91 9.21
C PRO A 73 10.25 -18.66 7.94
N PRO A 74 11.05 -19.64 7.48
CA PRO A 74 11.93 -19.46 6.34
C PRO A 74 11.10 -19.00 5.13
N GLU A 75 11.57 -17.93 4.46
CA GLU A 75 10.99 -17.45 3.22
C GLU A 75 10.81 -18.65 2.28
N LYS A 76 9.56 -19.05 2.01
CA LYS A 76 9.24 -20.10 1.03
C LYS A 76 9.56 -19.55 -0.35
N ARG A 77 10.85 -19.52 -0.70
CA ARG A 77 11.29 -19.26 -2.07
C ARG A 77 10.78 -20.42 -2.90
N HIS A 78 9.61 -20.25 -3.52
CA HIS A 78 9.03 -21.22 -4.44
C HIS A 78 10.14 -21.67 -5.40
N ALA A 79 10.48 -22.97 -5.37
CA ALA A 79 11.54 -23.54 -6.20
C ALA A 79 11.37 -23.18 -7.70
N ILE A 80 10.11 -22.99 -8.10
CA ILE A 80 9.67 -22.54 -9.42
C ILE A 80 10.26 -21.17 -9.81
N ARG A 81 10.33 -20.21 -8.86
CA ARG A 81 10.89 -18.86 -9.10
C ARG A 81 12.42 -18.90 -9.28
N ARG A 82 13.10 -19.84 -8.61
CA ARG A 82 14.54 -20.07 -8.77
C ARG A 82 14.87 -20.72 -10.10
N TRP A 83 14.09 -21.72 -10.51
CA TRP A 83 14.28 -22.41 -11.80
C TRP A 83 14.01 -21.51 -13.01
N GLY A 84 12.97 -20.69 -12.96
CA GLY A 84 12.65 -19.73 -14.03
C GLY A 84 13.71 -18.64 -14.23
N SER A 85 14.39 -18.19 -13.17
CA SER A 85 15.49 -17.23 -13.28
C SER A 85 16.80 -17.87 -13.77
N GLN A 86 16.96 -19.18 -13.59
CA GLN A 86 18.17 -19.92 -13.99
C GLN A 86 18.16 -20.29 -15.48
N HIS A 87 16.98 -20.40 -16.10
CA HIS A 87 16.83 -20.68 -17.54
C HIS A 87 15.91 -19.68 -18.26
N PRO A 88 16.29 -18.40 -18.33
CA PRO A 88 15.45 -17.34 -18.92
C PRO A 88 15.07 -17.62 -20.38
N VAL A 89 15.91 -18.34 -21.13
CA VAL A 89 15.68 -18.69 -22.53
C VAL A 89 14.51 -19.66 -22.71
N LEU A 90 14.31 -20.62 -21.79
CA LEU A 90 13.21 -21.58 -21.90
C LEU A 90 11.86 -20.91 -21.59
N THR A 91 11.85 -19.97 -20.64
CA THR A 91 10.67 -19.20 -20.27
C THR A 91 10.21 -18.27 -21.41
N THR A 92 11.14 -17.60 -22.09
CA THR A 92 10.80 -16.71 -23.21
C THR A 92 10.29 -17.47 -24.43
N MET A 93 10.87 -18.63 -24.74
CA MET A 93 10.40 -19.46 -25.86
C MET A 93 8.96 -19.96 -25.62
N ALA A 94 8.64 -20.41 -24.41
CA ALA A 94 7.29 -20.88 -24.10
C ALA A 94 6.24 -19.77 -24.27
N ILE A 95 6.52 -18.55 -23.80
CA ILE A 95 5.53 -17.46 -23.87
C ILE A 95 5.37 -16.88 -25.28
N CYS A 96 6.40 -16.91 -26.13
CA CYS A 96 6.30 -16.41 -27.50
C CYS A 96 5.78 -17.47 -28.48
N VAL A 97 6.31 -18.70 -28.40
CA VAL A 97 6.06 -19.73 -29.42
C VAL A 97 4.68 -20.37 -29.24
N VAL A 98 4.20 -20.55 -28.01
CA VAL A 98 2.90 -21.17 -27.74
C VAL A 98 1.74 -20.33 -28.30
N PRO A 99 1.56 -19.04 -27.97
CA PRO A 99 0.47 -18.26 -28.54
C PRO A 99 0.63 -18.06 -30.05
N MET A 100 1.85 -17.86 -30.57
CA MET A 100 2.08 -17.73 -32.00
C MET A 100 1.72 -19.00 -32.78
N SER A 101 2.05 -20.19 -32.25
CA SER A 101 1.64 -21.45 -32.86
C SER A 101 0.13 -21.66 -32.81
N LEU A 102 -0.54 -21.30 -31.71
CA LEU A 102 -2.00 -21.31 -31.61
C LEU A 102 -2.67 -20.38 -32.64
N VAL A 103 -2.14 -19.17 -32.82
CA VAL A 103 -2.62 -18.21 -33.82
C VAL A 103 -2.40 -18.75 -35.23
N MET A 104 -1.24 -19.33 -35.54
CA MET A 104 -0.95 -19.90 -36.86
C MET A 104 -1.85 -21.11 -37.18
N ILE A 105 -2.10 -21.98 -36.21
CA ILE A 105 -3.00 -23.13 -36.38
C ILE A 105 -4.45 -22.64 -36.54
N GLY A 106 -4.87 -21.63 -35.76
CA GLY A 106 -6.18 -20.99 -35.89
C GLY A 106 -6.39 -20.32 -37.24
N ALA A 107 -5.39 -19.58 -37.74
CA ALA A 107 -5.43 -18.92 -39.05
C ALA A 107 -5.55 -19.93 -40.20
N ARG A 108 -4.83 -21.06 -40.13
CA ARG A 108 -4.99 -22.16 -41.12
C ARG A 108 -6.39 -22.76 -41.10
N ARG A 109 -7.05 -22.86 -39.94
CA ARG A 109 -8.45 -23.31 -39.85
C ARG A 109 -9.39 -22.29 -40.51
N GLN A 110 -9.21 -21.01 -40.24
CA GLN A 110 -10.05 -19.96 -40.80
C GLN A 110 -9.92 -19.87 -42.33
N VAL A 111 -8.69 -19.96 -42.88
CA VAL A 111 -8.45 -19.96 -44.33
C VAL A 111 -9.03 -21.21 -45.01
N ARG A 112 -8.99 -22.38 -44.34
CA ARG A 112 -9.62 -23.60 -44.86
C ARG A 112 -11.15 -23.47 -44.92
N GLU A 113 -11.76 -22.88 -43.90
CA GLU A 113 -13.20 -22.60 -43.89
C GLU A 113 -13.56 -21.58 -44.99
N LYS A 114 -12.72 -20.55 -45.20
CA LYS A 114 -12.95 -19.57 -46.25
C LYS A 114 -12.96 -20.16 -47.66
N ASN A 115 -12.00 -21.02 -47.96
CA ASN A 115 -11.89 -21.62 -49.27
C ASN A 115 -13.06 -22.58 -49.56
N ASN A 116 -13.60 -23.23 -48.53
CA ASN A 116 -14.76 -24.11 -48.68
C ASN A 116 -16.06 -23.32 -48.96
N TYR A 117 -16.30 -22.17 -48.33
CA TYR A 117 -17.49 -21.36 -48.66
C TYR A 117 -17.42 -20.75 -50.06
N VAL A 118 -16.24 -20.40 -50.58
CA VAL A 118 -16.09 -19.88 -51.95
C VAL A 118 -16.39 -20.98 -52.96
N LEU A 119 -15.95 -22.21 -52.68
CA LEU A 119 -16.26 -23.36 -53.52
C LEU A 119 -17.77 -23.65 -53.57
N ILE A 120 -18.47 -23.55 -52.43
CA ILE A 120 -19.93 -23.77 -52.37
C ILE A 120 -20.71 -22.64 -53.06
N LYS A 121 -20.29 -21.37 -52.91
CA LYS A 121 -20.94 -20.24 -53.60
C LYS A 121 -20.69 -20.19 -55.11
N GLY A 122 -19.50 -20.60 -55.56
CA GLY A 122 -19.18 -20.64 -57.00
C GLY A 122 -20.03 -21.64 -57.80
N LEU A 123 -20.58 -22.66 -57.14
CA LEU A 123 -21.55 -23.60 -57.72
C LEU A 123 -23.01 -23.10 -57.64
N GLY A 124 -23.29 -22.02 -56.90
CA GLY A 124 -24.64 -21.49 -56.70
C GLY A 124 -24.99 -20.25 -57.53
N ASP A 125 -24.04 -19.66 -58.24
CA ASP A 125 -24.23 -18.42 -59.02
C ASP A 125 -24.35 -18.68 -60.54
N GLN A 126 -24.38 -19.96 -60.95
CA GLN A 126 -24.57 -20.39 -62.34
C GLN A 126 -26.00 -20.92 -62.54
N THR A 127 -26.99 -20.13 -62.12
CA THR A 127 -28.39 -20.23 -62.54
C THR A 127 -28.91 -18.85 -62.86
#